data_AF-A0A257YEL1-F1
#
_entry.id   AF-A0A257YEL1-F1
#
_cell.length_a   1.000
_cell.length_b   1.000
_cell.length_c   1.000
_cell.angle_alpha   90.00
_cell.angle_beta   90.00
_cell.angle_gamma   90.00
#
_symmetry.space_group_name_H-M   'P 1'
#
loop_
_entity.id
_entity.type
_entity.pdbx_description
1 polymer ?
#
loop_
_entity_poly.entity_id
_entity_poly.type
_entity_poly.pdbx_seq_one_letter_code
_entity_poly.pdbx_strand_id
1 'polypeptide(L)'
;MDMPSGWNWTDAKHRKLKATPTELQAIAGRCESLSAGEQRKGFDHAMRVLSEMPVIAAHDDGGDDAVWIGLLADSGAYESAAVALFPPLTTFNGGRMADGSFVAQVILPSGAGANSRTARSFSMALVAALLRACAREAIEQRAAS
;
A
#
# COMPACT_ATOMS: atom_id res chain seq x y z
N MET A 1 5.02 5.26 35.33
CA MET A 1 4.09 5.60 34.22
C MET A 1 4.42 4.60 33.13
N ASP A 2 3.84 3.41 33.26
CA ASP A 2 4.17 2.26 32.43
C ASP A 2 3.41 2.36 31.11
N MET A 3 4.14 2.33 29.99
CA MET A 3 3.54 2.18 28.68
C MET A 3 2.96 0.77 28.56
N PRO A 4 1.73 0.59 28.04
CA PRO A 4 1.20 -0.75 27.83
C PRO A 4 2.03 -1.46 26.77
N SER A 5 2.87 -2.40 27.22
CA SER A 5 3.50 -3.43 26.41
C SER A 5 2.42 -4.36 25.88
N GLY A 6 2.27 -4.47 24.57
CA GLY A 6 1.39 -5.50 24.03
C GLY A 6 1.06 -5.48 22.55
N TRP A 7 1.42 -4.46 21.76
CA TRP A 7 1.19 -4.54 20.31
C TRP A 7 2.30 -5.30 19.62
N ASN A 8 2.09 -6.60 19.46
CA ASN A 8 3.01 -7.49 18.77
C ASN A 8 2.56 -7.57 17.29
N TRP A 9 3.18 -6.76 16.41
CA TRP A 9 3.01 -6.84 14.94
C TRP A 9 3.14 -8.29 14.41
N THR A 10 3.85 -9.13 15.16
CA THR A 10 4.04 -10.54 14.81
C THR A 10 2.79 -11.41 14.94
N ASP A 11 1.74 -11.02 15.68
CA ASP A 11 0.52 -11.84 15.82
C ASP A 11 -0.48 -11.63 14.66
N ALA A 12 -0.38 -10.52 13.93
CA ALA A 12 -1.12 -10.31 12.68
C ALA A 12 -0.60 -11.16 11.51
N LYS A 13 0.49 -11.92 11.69
CA LYS A 13 1.15 -12.74 10.66
C LYS A 13 0.30 -13.89 10.09
N HIS A 14 -0.85 -14.20 10.70
CA HIS A 14 -1.57 -15.45 10.40
C HIS A 14 -2.78 -15.34 9.47
N ARG A 15 -3.18 -14.14 9.01
CA ARG A 15 -4.13 -14.07 7.88
C ARG A 15 -3.34 -14.26 6.58
N LYS A 16 -3.60 -15.35 5.85
CA LYS A 16 -3.00 -15.51 4.52
C LYS A 16 -3.59 -14.45 3.60
N LEU A 17 -2.73 -13.76 2.86
CA LEU A 17 -3.15 -12.93 1.74
C LEU A 17 -4.04 -13.74 0.81
N LYS A 18 -5.27 -13.26 0.58
CA LYS A 18 -6.15 -13.84 -0.44
C LYS A 18 -5.61 -13.56 -1.84
N ALA A 19 -5.13 -12.34 -2.07
CA ALA A 19 -4.48 -11.98 -3.31
C ALA A 19 -3.08 -12.60 -3.42
N THR A 20 -2.80 -13.19 -4.58
CA THR A 20 -1.50 -13.72 -4.94
C THR A 20 -0.50 -12.59 -5.24
N PRO A 21 0.81 -12.83 -5.08
CA PRO A 21 1.83 -11.85 -5.48
C PRO A 21 1.69 -11.39 -6.94
N THR A 22 1.27 -12.28 -7.84
CA THR A 22 1.04 -11.96 -9.26
C THR A 22 -0.13 -10.99 -9.45
N GLU A 23 -1.23 -11.18 -8.71
CA GLU A 23 -2.38 -10.26 -8.76
C GLU A 23 -2.00 -8.87 -8.26
N LEU A 24 -1.24 -8.79 -7.16
CA LEU A 24 -0.73 -7.52 -6.62
C LEU A 24 0.16 -6.78 -7.63
N GLN A 25 1.05 -7.49 -8.32
CA GLN A 25 1.87 -6.92 -9.39
C GLN A 25 1.02 -6.41 -10.57
N ALA A 26 -0.03 -7.15 -10.94
CA ALA A 26 -0.95 -6.75 -12.01
C ALA A 26 -1.76 -5.50 -11.64
N ILE A 27 -2.22 -5.38 -10.39
CA ILE A 27 -2.90 -4.18 -9.90
C ILE A 27 -1.92 -3.00 -9.89
N ALA A 28 -0.69 -3.19 -9.42
CA ALA A 28 0.33 -2.15 -9.42
C ALA A 28 0.60 -1.59 -10.83
N GLY A 29 0.72 -2.48 -11.84
CA GLY A 29 0.86 -2.06 -13.23
C GLY A 29 -0.34 -1.28 -13.76
N ARG A 30 -1.56 -1.66 -13.35
CA ARG A 30 -2.76 -0.87 -13.67
C ARG A 30 -2.70 0.52 -13.04
N CYS A 31 -2.37 0.63 -11.75
CA CYS A 31 -2.23 1.92 -11.05
C CYS A 31 -1.28 2.86 -11.79
N GLU A 32 -0.09 2.39 -12.20
CA GLU A 32 0.87 3.20 -12.96
C GLU A 32 0.29 3.79 -14.26
N SER A 33 -0.60 3.05 -14.93
CA SER A 33 -1.23 3.48 -16.19
C SER A 33 -2.38 4.49 -16.04
N LEU A 34 -2.92 4.67 -14.83
CA LEU A 34 -4.08 5.53 -14.58
C LEU A 34 -3.69 7.00 -14.63
N SER A 35 -4.45 7.78 -15.39
CA SER A 35 -4.31 9.24 -15.44
C SER A 35 -4.80 9.91 -14.15
N ALA A 36 -4.53 11.21 -14.02
CA ALA A 36 -4.97 11.99 -12.86
C ALA A 36 -6.51 11.93 -12.64
N GLY A 37 -7.31 11.83 -13.71
CA GLY A 37 -8.77 11.72 -13.61
C GLY A 37 -9.28 10.32 -13.27
N GLU A 38 -8.41 9.31 -13.24
CA GLU A 38 -8.78 7.90 -13.02
C GLU A 38 -8.29 7.35 -11.68
N GLN A 39 -7.58 8.18 -10.89
CA GLN A 39 -6.99 7.80 -9.59
C GLN A 39 -8.02 7.14 -8.66
N ARG A 40 -9.27 7.62 -8.66
CA ARG A 40 -10.36 7.03 -7.87
C ARG A 40 -10.52 5.52 -8.13
N LYS A 41 -10.56 5.12 -9.41
CA LYS A 41 -10.68 3.71 -9.79
C LYS A 41 -9.50 2.88 -9.29
N GLY A 42 -8.31 3.48 -9.30
CA GLY A 42 -7.09 2.88 -8.75
C GLY A 42 -7.20 2.64 -7.25
N PHE A 43 -7.65 3.65 -6.50
CA PHE A 43 -7.88 3.55 -5.06
C PHE A 43 -8.94 2.52 -4.68
N ASP A 44 -10.10 2.54 -5.33
CA ASP A 44 -11.18 1.58 -5.03
C ASP A 44 -10.70 0.12 -5.20
N HIS A 45 -9.95 -0.14 -6.27
CA HIS A 45 -9.40 -1.47 -6.53
C HIS A 45 -8.30 -1.82 -5.53
N ALA A 46 -7.36 -0.90 -5.27
CA ALA A 46 -6.28 -1.12 -4.32
C ALA A 46 -6.83 -1.37 -2.91
N MET A 47 -7.73 -0.52 -2.41
CA MET A 47 -8.37 -0.67 -1.10
C MET A 47 -9.12 -1.98 -0.95
N ARG A 48 -9.86 -2.42 -1.98
CA ARG A 48 -10.54 -3.72 -1.95
C ARG A 48 -9.57 -4.88 -1.73
N VAL A 49 -8.39 -4.81 -2.30
CA VAL A 49 -7.39 -5.88 -2.20
C VAL A 49 -6.53 -5.74 -0.94
N LEU A 50 -6.19 -4.50 -0.58
CA LEU A 50 -5.37 -4.15 0.59
C LEU A 50 -6.13 -4.33 1.92
N SER A 51 -7.44 -4.10 1.96
CA SER A 51 -8.28 -4.37 3.15
C SER A 51 -8.35 -5.87 3.51
N GLU A 52 -8.06 -6.74 2.56
CA GLU A 52 -7.93 -8.18 2.79
C GLU A 52 -6.51 -8.58 3.25
N MET A 53 -5.58 -7.62 3.37
CA MET A 53 -4.21 -7.86 3.78
C MET A 53 -4.01 -7.72 5.29
N PRO A 54 -3.31 -8.65 5.97
CA PRO A 54 -3.06 -8.57 7.42
C PRO A 54 -2.18 -7.39 7.80
N VAL A 55 -1.27 -7.02 6.90
CA VAL A 55 -0.28 -5.94 7.04
C VAL A 55 -0.96 -4.58 7.21
N ILE A 56 -2.17 -4.43 6.66
CA ILE A 56 -2.98 -3.21 6.76
C ILE A 56 -4.14 -3.43 7.74
N ALA A 57 -4.68 -4.65 7.84
CA ALA A 57 -5.71 -4.99 8.82
C ALA A 57 -5.21 -5.05 10.28
N ALA A 58 -3.90 -5.06 10.53
CA ALA A 58 -3.34 -4.93 11.88
C ALA A 58 -3.60 -3.55 12.52
N HIS A 59 -4.10 -2.59 11.74
CA HIS A 59 -4.57 -1.29 12.21
C HIS A 59 -6.04 -1.27 12.67
N ASP A 60 -6.73 -2.39 12.53
CA ASP A 60 -8.17 -2.48 12.76
C ASP A 60 -8.51 -2.73 14.24
N ASP A 61 -8.09 -1.82 15.12
CA ASP A 61 -8.66 -1.73 16.49
C ASP A 61 -10.06 -1.07 16.49
N GLY A 62 -10.55 -0.69 15.30
CA GLY A 62 -11.91 -0.24 15.02
C GLY A 62 -11.96 0.24 13.56
N GLY A 63 -12.88 -0.30 12.76
CA GLY A 63 -12.95 -0.17 11.28
C GLY A 63 -13.09 1.23 10.67
N ASP A 64 -12.70 2.29 11.38
CA ASP A 64 -12.78 3.69 10.99
C ASP A 64 -11.69 4.09 9.98
N ASP A 65 -10.50 3.48 10.01
CA ASP A 65 -9.38 3.89 9.14
C ASP A 65 -9.68 3.68 7.65
N ALA A 66 -10.31 2.55 7.30
CA ALA A 66 -10.71 2.30 5.91
C ALA A 66 -11.77 3.31 5.42
N VAL A 67 -12.65 3.76 6.32
CA VAL A 67 -13.66 4.79 6.03
C VAL A 67 -12.98 6.14 5.78
N TRP A 68 -12.02 6.54 6.62
CA TRP A 68 -11.28 7.79 6.45
C TRP A 68 -10.43 7.81 5.18
N ILE A 69 -9.77 6.70 4.83
CA ILE A 69 -9.02 6.58 3.57
C ILE A 69 -9.97 6.72 2.37
N GLY A 70 -11.14 6.11 2.44
CA GLY A 70 -12.20 6.27 1.44
C GLY A 70 -12.63 7.73 1.28
N LEU A 71 -12.88 8.44 2.38
CA LEU A 71 -13.24 9.86 2.38
C LEU A 71 -12.13 10.75 1.78
N LEU A 72 -10.86 10.44 2.06
CA LEU A 72 -9.73 11.14 1.42
C LEU A 72 -9.72 10.92 -0.10
N ALA A 73 -9.93 9.69 -0.55
CA ALA A 73 -10.02 9.39 -1.98
C ALA A 73 -11.26 10.05 -2.64
N ASP A 74 -12.41 10.08 -1.96
CA ASP A 74 -13.64 10.74 -2.39
C ASP A 74 -13.44 12.26 -2.57
N SER A 75 -12.70 12.89 -1.67
CA SER A 75 -12.40 14.33 -1.71
C SER A 75 -11.36 14.71 -2.78
N GLY A 76 -10.71 13.72 -3.41
CA GLY A 76 -9.61 13.94 -4.34
C GLY A 76 -8.24 14.15 -3.68
N ALA A 77 -8.15 13.99 -2.35
CA ALA A 77 -6.91 14.03 -1.58
C ALA A 77 -6.10 12.73 -1.76
N TYR A 78 -5.82 12.34 -3.00
CA TYR A 78 -5.26 11.04 -3.36
C TYR A 78 -3.86 10.79 -2.79
N GLU A 79 -3.03 11.82 -2.65
CA GLU A 79 -1.70 11.65 -2.04
C GLU A 79 -1.84 11.32 -0.54
N SER A 80 -2.70 12.04 0.17
CA SER A 80 -3.02 11.75 1.57
C SER A 80 -3.64 10.36 1.73
N ALA A 81 -4.57 9.99 0.84
CA ALA A 81 -5.14 8.65 0.82
C ALA A 81 -4.08 7.57 0.57
N ALA A 82 -3.11 7.81 -0.32
CA ALA A 82 -2.02 6.86 -0.59
C ALA A 82 -1.15 6.64 0.65
N VAL A 83 -0.76 7.73 1.32
CA VAL A 83 0.08 7.66 2.51
C VAL A 83 -0.66 7.00 3.67
N ALA A 84 -1.97 7.26 3.80
CA ALA A 84 -2.80 6.63 4.84
C ALA A 84 -2.97 5.11 4.65
N LEU A 85 -2.71 4.57 3.46
CA LEU A 85 -2.64 3.11 3.24
C LEU A 85 -1.36 2.47 3.79
N PHE A 86 -0.35 3.25 4.15
CA PHE A 86 0.92 2.71 4.59
C PHE A 86 0.87 2.24 6.04
N PRO A 87 1.39 1.04 6.35
CA PRO A 87 1.61 0.63 7.72
C PRO A 87 2.51 1.61 8.49
N PRO A 88 2.45 1.66 9.85
CA PRO A 88 3.28 2.57 10.61
C PRO A 88 4.75 2.17 10.38
N LEU A 89 5.65 3.14 10.41
CA LEU A 89 7.09 2.92 10.16
C LEU A 89 7.44 2.51 8.73
N THR A 90 6.47 2.46 7.81
CA THR A 90 6.75 2.36 6.37
C THR A 90 7.56 3.57 5.93
N THR A 91 8.71 3.30 5.31
CA THR A 91 9.50 4.37 4.67
C THR A 91 9.07 4.48 3.22
N PHE A 92 8.82 5.70 2.76
CA PHE A 92 8.52 5.95 1.36
C PHE A 92 9.29 7.16 0.84
N ASN A 93 9.59 7.15 -0.45
CA ASN A 93 10.21 8.26 -1.16
C ASN A 93 9.72 8.25 -2.61
N GLY A 94 9.84 9.36 -3.31
CA GLY A 94 9.52 9.43 -4.72
C GLY A 94 9.47 10.86 -5.22
N GLY A 95 9.12 11.00 -6.49
CA GLY A 95 9.02 12.31 -7.11
C GLY A 95 8.73 12.24 -8.59
N ARG A 96 8.75 13.42 -9.21
CA ARG A 96 8.57 13.59 -10.64
C ARG A 96 9.91 13.50 -11.36
N MET A 97 9.94 12.71 -12.42
CA MET A 97 11.09 12.55 -13.31
C MET A 97 11.11 13.64 -14.38
N ALA A 98 12.25 13.80 -15.05
CA ALA A 98 12.43 14.80 -16.10
C ALA A 98 11.50 14.60 -17.31
N ASP A 99 11.12 13.34 -17.60
CA ASP A 99 10.16 12.99 -18.65
C ASP A 99 8.69 13.25 -18.25
N GLY A 100 8.46 13.76 -17.04
CA GLY A 100 7.15 14.06 -16.50
C GLY A 100 6.44 12.88 -15.83
N SER A 101 7.00 11.68 -15.88
CA SER A 101 6.49 10.51 -15.14
C SER A 101 6.77 10.61 -13.64
N PHE A 102 6.11 9.78 -12.85
CA PHE A 102 6.28 9.71 -11.41
C PHE A 102 6.86 8.36 -10.99
N VAL A 103 7.80 8.42 -10.05
CA VAL A 103 8.43 7.25 -9.41
C VAL A 103 8.16 7.28 -7.92
N ALA A 104 8.10 6.11 -7.32
CA ALA A 104 8.02 5.97 -5.87
C ALA A 104 8.73 4.69 -5.41
N GLN A 105 9.18 4.69 -4.18
CA GLN A 105 9.72 3.54 -3.47
C GLN A 105 8.99 3.45 -2.13
N VAL A 106 8.61 2.24 -1.75
CA VAL A 106 7.99 1.92 -0.46
C VAL A 106 8.76 0.76 0.16
N ILE A 107 9.09 0.87 1.44
CA ILE A 107 9.74 -0.16 2.25
C ILE A 107 8.88 -0.41 3.47
N LEU A 108 8.33 -1.62 3.58
CA LEU A 108 7.50 -2.06 4.69
C LEU A 108 8.33 -2.26 5.96
N PRO A 109 7.71 -2.29 7.16
CA PRO A 109 8.41 -2.50 8.43
C PRO A 109 9.19 -3.82 8.52
N SER A 110 8.78 -4.83 7.74
CA SER A 110 9.50 -6.10 7.59
C SER A 110 10.82 -6.00 6.83
N GLY A 111 11.08 -4.87 6.16
CA GLY A 111 12.20 -4.66 5.25
C GLY A 111 11.88 -4.96 3.79
N ALA A 112 10.72 -5.56 3.49
CA ALA A 112 10.30 -5.81 2.11
C ALA A 112 10.03 -4.47 1.40
N GLY A 113 10.77 -4.21 0.32
CA GLY A 113 10.67 -2.96 -0.43
C GLY A 113 10.44 -3.16 -1.91
N ALA A 114 9.76 -2.21 -2.53
CA ALA A 114 9.56 -2.19 -3.98
C ALA A 114 9.35 -0.78 -4.54
N ASN A 115 9.37 -0.71 -5.86
CA ASN A 115 9.41 0.56 -6.59
C ASN A 115 8.25 0.62 -7.62
N SER A 116 7.68 1.80 -7.78
CA SER A 116 6.98 2.24 -8.98
C SER A 116 7.94 3.01 -9.87
N ARG A 117 7.98 2.68 -11.17
CA ARG A 117 9.01 3.20 -12.09
C ARG A 117 8.47 4.17 -13.14
N THR A 118 7.19 4.09 -13.50
CA THR A 118 6.63 4.90 -14.59
C THR A 118 5.13 5.18 -14.40
N ALA A 119 4.76 5.88 -13.33
CA ALA A 119 3.36 6.23 -13.10
C ALA A 119 2.98 7.58 -13.75
N ARG A 120 1.70 7.74 -14.11
CA ARG A 120 1.16 9.01 -14.61
C ARG A 120 0.71 9.98 -13.51
N SER A 121 0.70 9.54 -12.25
CA SER A 121 0.44 10.38 -11.08
C SER A 121 1.23 9.89 -9.87
N PHE A 122 1.54 10.80 -8.94
CA PHE A 122 2.37 10.47 -7.78
C PHE A 122 1.69 9.53 -6.79
N SER A 123 0.42 9.78 -6.47
CA SER A 123 -0.40 8.89 -5.62
C SER A 123 -0.45 7.45 -6.14
N MET A 124 -0.62 7.26 -7.45
CA MET A 124 -0.62 5.93 -8.05
C MET A 124 0.77 5.30 -8.07
N ALA A 125 1.84 6.10 -8.15
CA ALA A 125 3.19 5.60 -7.96
C ALA A 125 3.37 5.02 -6.55
N LEU A 126 2.90 5.74 -5.53
CA LEU A 126 2.94 5.30 -4.13
C LEU A 126 2.13 4.01 -3.92
N VAL A 127 0.89 3.96 -4.41
CA VAL A 127 0.03 2.77 -4.31
C VAL A 127 0.64 1.57 -5.05
N ALA A 128 1.18 1.77 -6.26
CA ALA A 128 1.84 0.71 -7.01
C ALA A 128 3.09 0.18 -6.29
N ALA A 129 3.92 1.06 -5.72
CA ALA A 129 5.09 0.67 -4.94
C ALA A 129 4.68 -0.15 -3.70
N LEU A 130 3.64 0.28 -2.98
CA LEU A 130 3.08 -0.45 -1.84
C LEU A 130 2.61 -1.85 -2.23
N LEU A 131 1.77 -1.98 -3.27
CA LEU A 131 1.26 -3.28 -3.75
C LEU A 131 2.40 -4.24 -4.10
N ARG A 132 3.47 -3.73 -4.70
CA ARG A 132 4.65 -4.54 -5.02
C ARG A 132 5.46 -4.92 -3.78
N ALA A 133 5.58 -4.05 -2.80
CA ALA A 133 6.27 -4.34 -1.54
C ALA A 133 5.52 -5.43 -0.77
N CYS A 134 4.19 -5.32 -0.72
CA CYS A 134 3.27 -6.34 -0.23
C CYS A 134 3.44 -7.69 -0.95
N ALA A 135 3.52 -7.68 -2.29
CA ALA A 135 3.77 -8.89 -3.09
C ALA A 135 5.12 -9.52 -2.76
N ARG A 136 6.14 -8.68 -2.53
CA ARG A 136 7.49 -9.12 -2.18
C ARG A 136 7.53 -9.79 -0.82
N GLU A 137 6.92 -9.15 0.18
CA GLU A 137 6.80 -9.69 1.53
C GLU A 137 6.08 -11.05 1.53
N ALA A 138 5.00 -11.18 0.77
CA ALA A 138 4.26 -12.43 0.63
C ALA A 138 5.11 -13.58 0.07
N ILE A 139 6.03 -13.27 -0.85
CA ILE A 139 6.98 -14.25 -1.42
C ILE A 139 8.02 -14.63 -0.36
N GLU A 140 8.58 -13.65 0.33
CA GLU A 140 9.63 -13.88 1.34
C GLU A 140 9.11 -14.67 2.55
N GLN A 141 7.89 -14.38 3.02
CA GLN A 141 7.24 -15.15 4.09
C GLN A 141 7.00 -16.61 3.71
N ARG A 142 6.64 -16.88 2.45
CA ARG A 142 6.47 -18.26 1.94
C ARG A 142 7.79 -19.02 1.79
N ALA A 143 8.90 -18.33 1.57
CA ALA A 143 10.22 -18.94 1.45
C ALA A 143 10.83 -19.27 2.84
N ALA A 144 10.40 -18.57 3.88
CA ALA A 144 10.85 -18.76 5.26
C ALA A 144 10.01 -19.78 6.06
N SER A 145 8.89 -20.25 5.49
CA SER A 145 7.97 -21.24 6.06
C SER A 145 8.21 -22.63 5.49
#